data_AF-A0A3N2E001-F1
#
_entry.id   AF-A0A3N2E001-F1
#
_cell.length_a   1.000
_cell.length_b   1.000
_cell.length_c   1.000
_cell.angle_alpha   90.00
_cell.angle_beta   90.00
_cell.angle_gamma   90.00
#
_symmetry.space_group_name_H-M   'P 1'
#
loop_
_entity.id
_entity.type
_entity.pdbx_description
1 polymer ?
#
loop_
_entity_poly.entity_id
_entity_poly.type
_entity_poly.pdbx_seq_one_letter_code
_entity_poly.pdbx_strand_id
1 'polypeptide(L)'
;MLTTSAAMIGAGFTLGLVHALDADHVMAVTALSNEKPSLWRTLRFSMNWALGHGGVLLMAGMGLFAFGVALPEVLIKFAEASVGFVLIFIGLLSLWRFRRQNLQLHQHQHGDVVHTHWHEENHTTEKDTEKAHAPLMVGVLHGLAGSAPALALIPAVAQGDLVLAAAYLLVFSLGVMLSMCFFGAGLGFLQRRLQKNYVRLFNVNRYLIASFSVLFGGYWLTQAL
;
A
#
# COMPACT_ATOMS: atom_id res chain seq x y z
N MET A 1 -1.04 0.58 -36.41
CA MET A 1 -1.19 -0.56 -35.46
C MET A 1 -0.09 -0.54 -34.42
N LEU A 2 1.20 -0.64 -34.77
CA LEU A 2 2.31 -0.60 -33.78
C LEU A 2 2.38 0.69 -32.95
N THR A 3 2.16 1.85 -33.57
CA THR A 3 2.10 3.15 -32.87
C THR A 3 0.96 3.23 -31.88
N THR A 4 -0.18 2.61 -32.21
CA THR A 4 -1.37 2.55 -31.37
C THR A 4 -1.11 1.66 -30.15
N SER A 5 -0.54 0.46 -30.34
CA SER A 5 -0.19 -0.45 -29.24
C SER A 5 0.86 0.14 -28.29
N ALA A 6 1.90 0.80 -28.82
CA ALA A 6 2.91 1.46 -28.00
C ALA A 6 2.32 2.61 -27.16
N ALA A 7 1.44 3.42 -27.74
CA ALA A 7 0.72 4.47 -27.02
C ALA A 7 -0.15 3.90 -25.90
N MET A 8 -0.80 2.75 -26.13
CA MET A 8 -1.65 2.09 -25.15
C MET A 8 -0.85 1.49 -23.99
N ILE A 9 0.31 0.90 -24.27
CA ILE A 9 1.25 0.43 -23.24
C ILE A 9 1.78 1.61 -22.43
N GLY A 10 2.16 2.71 -23.09
CA GLY A 10 2.60 3.94 -22.43
C GLY A 10 1.51 4.57 -21.55
N ALA A 11 0.26 4.53 -22.01
CA ALA A 11 -0.89 4.96 -21.21
C ALA A 11 -1.08 4.05 -19.99
N GLY A 12 -0.98 2.72 -20.15
CA GLY A 12 -1.03 1.77 -19.04
C GLY A 12 0.04 2.04 -17.98
N PHE A 13 1.28 2.30 -18.40
CA PHE A 13 2.36 2.68 -17.48
C PHE A 13 2.01 3.96 -16.69
N THR A 14 1.57 5.00 -17.40
CA THR A 14 1.26 6.31 -16.80
C THR A 14 0.07 6.23 -15.86
N LEU A 15 -0.98 5.49 -16.23
CA LEU A 15 -2.13 5.23 -15.37
C LEU A 15 -1.72 4.44 -14.14
N GLY A 16 -0.84 3.44 -14.27
CA GLY A 16 -0.29 2.70 -13.15
C GLY A 16 0.51 3.58 -12.17
N LEU A 17 1.31 4.52 -12.69
CA LEU A 17 2.04 5.48 -11.87
C LEU A 17 1.09 6.35 -11.03
N VAL A 18 0.03 6.86 -11.65
CA VAL A 18 -0.96 7.75 -11.01
C VAL A 18 -1.83 6.97 -10.02
N HIS A 19 -2.34 5.80 -10.41
CA HIS A 19 -3.19 4.94 -9.58
C HIS A 19 -2.52 4.52 -8.27
N ALA A 20 -1.22 4.26 -8.28
CA ALA A 20 -0.49 3.96 -7.04
C ALA A 20 -0.50 5.10 -6.02
N LEU A 21 -0.79 6.34 -6.45
CA LEU A 21 -0.86 7.51 -5.60
C LEU A 21 -2.29 7.84 -5.14
N ASP A 22 -3.25 6.95 -5.41
CA ASP A 22 -4.59 7.05 -4.86
C ASP A 22 -4.54 7.06 -3.32
N ALA A 23 -5.51 7.74 -2.72
CA ALA A 23 -5.46 8.10 -1.31
C ALA A 23 -5.45 6.87 -0.39
N ASP A 24 -6.18 5.82 -0.75
CA ASP A 24 -6.21 4.54 -0.03
C ASP A 24 -4.83 3.85 -0.03
N HIS A 25 -4.16 3.77 -1.18
CA HIS A 25 -2.83 3.20 -1.33
C HIS A 25 -1.79 3.96 -0.49
N VAL A 26 -1.74 5.27 -0.66
CA VAL A 26 -0.83 6.17 0.05
C VAL A 26 -1.07 6.05 1.56
N MET A 27 -2.33 6.06 1.99
CA MET A 27 -2.67 5.97 3.41
C MET A 27 -2.31 4.61 4.01
N ALA A 28 -2.59 3.50 3.32
CA ALA A 28 -2.25 2.16 3.80
C ALA A 28 -0.75 1.97 3.98
N VAL A 29 0.05 2.31 2.96
CA VAL A 29 1.51 2.18 3.01
C VAL A 29 2.10 3.11 4.06
N THR A 30 1.56 4.33 4.18
CA THR A 30 2.01 5.29 5.19
C THR A 30 1.72 4.81 6.60
N ALA A 31 0.48 4.37 6.88
CA ALA A 31 0.07 3.92 8.20
C ALA A 31 0.86 2.68 8.67
N LEU A 32 1.06 1.69 7.78
CA LEU A 32 1.79 0.46 8.11
C LEU A 32 3.31 0.68 8.26
N SER A 33 3.88 1.61 7.49
CA SER A 33 5.32 1.92 7.57
C SER A 33 5.68 2.76 8.80
N ASN A 34 4.70 3.45 9.40
CA ASN A 34 4.87 4.41 10.48
C ASN A 34 5.21 3.78 11.85
N GLU A 35 5.14 2.45 11.99
CA GLU A 35 5.49 1.77 13.25
C GLU A 35 7.00 1.68 13.50
N LYS A 36 7.76 1.31 12.46
CA LYS A 36 9.21 1.09 12.55
C LYS A 36 9.93 1.81 11.39
N PRO A 37 10.19 3.13 11.52
CA PRO A 37 10.77 3.95 10.45
C PRO A 37 12.12 3.41 10.00
N SER A 38 12.16 2.86 8.79
CA SER A 38 13.37 2.36 8.15
C SER A 38 13.17 2.37 6.65
N LEU A 39 14.06 3.06 5.93
CA LEU A 39 13.98 3.19 4.47
C LEU A 39 13.89 1.82 3.79
N TRP A 40 14.74 0.88 4.17
CA TRP A 40 14.78 -0.44 3.55
C TRP A 40 13.55 -1.28 3.89
N ARG A 41 13.01 -1.13 5.11
CA ARG A 41 11.76 -1.80 5.50
C ARG A 41 10.59 -1.24 4.70
N THR A 42 10.47 0.08 4.59
CA THR A 42 9.42 0.74 3.81
C THR A 42 9.51 0.37 2.33
N LEU A 43 10.71 0.32 1.76
CA LEU A 43 10.89 -0.07 0.36
C LEU A 43 10.46 -1.53 0.10
N ARG A 44 10.90 -2.47 0.94
CA ARG A 44 10.45 -3.88 0.86
C ARG A 44 8.95 -4.01 1.08
N PHE A 45 8.38 -3.21 1.98
CA PHE A 45 6.94 -3.16 2.20
C PHE A 45 6.23 -2.73 0.91
N SER A 46 6.64 -1.62 0.31
CA SER A 46 6.08 -1.12 -0.97
C SER A 46 6.21 -2.14 -2.10
N MET A 47 7.34 -2.83 -2.21
CA MET A 47 7.55 -3.87 -3.22
C MET A 47 6.61 -5.07 -3.02
N ASN A 48 6.54 -5.61 -1.80
CA ASN A 48 5.68 -6.74 -1.50
C ASN A 48 4.20 -6.39 -1.68
N TRP A 49 3.80 -5.16 -1.30
CA TRP A 49 2.47 -4.63 -1.55
C TRP A 49 2.17 -4.55 -3.06
N ALA A 50 3.08 -3.99 -3.84
CA ALA A 50 2.91 -3.86 -5.28
C ALA A 50 2.87 -5.22 -6.00
N LEU A 51 3.62 -6.22 -5.51
CA LEU A 51 3.54 -7.58 -6.03
C LEU A 51 2.17 -8.23 -5.76
N GLY A 52 1.60 -8.02 -4.58
CA GLY A 52 0.27 -8.53 -4.25
C GLY A 52 -0.82 -7.89 -5.11
N HIS A 53 -0.74 -6.57 -5.24
CA HIS A 53 -1.66 -5.78 -6.07
C HIS A 53 -1.55 -6.13 -7.55
N GLY A 54 -0.35 -6.13 -8.13
CA GLY A 54 -0.14 -6.48 -9.53
C GLY A 54 -0.49 -7.94 -9.82
N GLY A 55 -0.17 -8.84 -8.88
CA GLY A 55 -0.48 -10.27 -9.00
C GLY A 55 -1.98 -10.54 -9.08
N VAL A 56 -2.77 -9.96 -8.19
CA VAL A 56 -4.23 -10.14 -8.23
C VAL A 56 -4.85 -9.47 -9.47
N LEU A 57 -4.33 -8.33 -9.92
CA LEU A 57 -4.78 -7.69 -11.16
C LEU A 57 -4.51 -8.53 -12.39
N LEU A 58 -3.33 -9.13 -12.49
CA LEU A 58 -3.00 -10.03 -13.58
C LEU A 58 -3.92 -11.25 -13.55
N MET A 59 -4.11 -11.87 -12.39
CA MET A 59 -4.97 -13.04 -12.27
C MET A 59 -6.44 -12.72 -12.58
N ALA A 60 -7.00 -11.69 -11.94
CA ALA A 60 -8.39 -11.30 -12.11
C ALA A 60 -8.65 -10.74 -13.52
N GLY A 61 -7.80 -9.83 -14.00
CA GLY A 61 -7.95 -9.22 -15.32
C GLY A 61 -7.86 -10.25 -16.45
N MET A 62 -6.91 -11.19 -16.37
CA MET A 62 -6.81 -12.27 -17.35
C MET A 62 -7.99 -13.24 -17.26
N GLY A 63 -8.46 -13.55 -16.06
CA GLY A 63 -9.65 -14.38 -15.86
C GLY A 63 -10.90 -13.74 -16.48
N LEU A 64 -11.18 -12.48 -16.15
CA LEU A 64 -12.32 -11.74 -16.67
C LEU A 64 -12.27 -11.63 -18.20
N PHE A 65 -11.10 -11.33 -18.76
CA PHE A 65 -10.90 -11.26 -20.20
C PHE A 65 -11.10 -12.62 -20.88
N ALA A 66 -10.55 -13.71 -20.32
CA ALA A 66 -10.67 -15.04 -20.89
C ALA A 66 -12.10 -15.59 -20.85
N PHE A 67 -12.86 -15.30 -19.79
CA PHE A 67 -14.26 -15.73 -19.67
C PHE A 67 -15.24 -14.74 -20.31
N GLY A 68 -14.79 -13.55 -20.74
CA GLY A 68 -15.66 -12.50 -21.29
C GLY A 68 -16.67 -11.96 -20.28
N VAL A 69 -16.35 -12.04 -18.98
CA VAL A 69 -17.25 -11.67 -17.89
C VAL A 69 -16.84 -10.31 -17.34
N ALA A 70 -17.83 -9.43 -17.10
CA ALA A 70 -17.62 -8.18 -16.37
C ALA A 70 -17.66 -8.43 -14.85
N LEU A 71 -16.86 -7.68 -14.09
CA LEU A 71 -16.92 -7.72 -12.63
C LEU A 71 -18.31 -7.24 -12.14
N PRO A 72 -19.05 -8.07 -11.38
CA PRO A 72 -20.30 -7.64 -10.77
C PRO A 72 -20.08 -6.45 -9.83
N GLU A 73 -20.95 -5.43 -9.90
CA GLU A 73 -20.86 -4.23 -9.07
C GLU A 73 -20.82 -4.55 -7.56
N VAL A 74 -21.54 -5.60 -7.15
CA VAL A 74 -21.55 -6.08 -5.76
C VAL A 74 -20.15 -6.46 -5.29
N LEU A 75 -19.35 -7.13 -6.13
CA LEU A 75 -17.98 -7.52 -5.78
C LEU A 75 -17.06 -6.30 -5.66
N ILE A 76 -17.24 -5.29 -6.52
CA ILE A 76 -16.48 -4.03 -6.46
C ILE A 76 -16.78 -3.32 -5.14
N LYS A 77 -18.07 -3.16 -4.80
CA LYS A 77 -18.48 -2.55 -3.53
C LYS A 77 -17.95 -3.29 -2.31
N PHE A 78 -17.99 -4.63 -2.31
CA PHE A 78 -17.41 -5.42 -1.22
C PHE A 78 -15.89 -5.23 -1.11
N ALA A 79 -15.17 -5.17 -2.24
CA ALA A 79 -13.74 -4.95 -2.26
C ALA A 79 -13.41 -3.54 -1.70
N GLU A 80 -14.10 -2.50 -2.17
CA GLU A 80 -13.96 -1.13 -1.65
C GLU A 80 -14.27 -1.06 -0.15
N ALA A 81 -15.38 -1.65 0.30
CA ALA A 81 -15.71 -1.70 1.72
C ALA A 81 -14.60 -2.38 2.55
N SER A 82 -14.01 -3.46 2.03
CA SER A 82 -12.92 -4.17 2.71
C SER A 82 -11.68 -3.28 2.91
N VAL A 83 -11.33 -2.44 1.93
CA VAL A 83 -10.24 -1.45 2.06
C VAL A 83 -10.56 -0.44 3.15
N GLY A 84 -11.79 0.08 3.19
CA GLY A 84 -12.25 0.98 4.24
C GLY A 84 -12.10 0.38 5.65
N PHE A 85 -12.52 -0.87 5.82
CA PHE A 85 -12.34 -1.60 7.09
C PHE A 85 -10.87 -1.79 7.47
N VAL A 86 -10.02 -2.15 6.51
CA VAL A 86 -8.58 -2.33 6.75
C VAL A 86 -7.91 -1.02 7.17
N LEU A 87 -8.23 0.10 6.53
CA LEU A 87 -7.71 1.42 6.88
C LEU A 87 -8.14 1.86 8.30
N ILE A 88 -9.39 1.62 8.67
CA ILE A 88 -9.89 1.88 10.03
C ILE A 88 -9.16 0.99 11.04
N PHE A 89 -9.07 -0.31 10.76
CA PHE A 89 -8.45 -1.28 11.64
C PHE A 89 -6.98 -0.93 11.91
N ILE A 90 -6.19 -0.67 10.86
CA ILE A 90 -4.77 -0.30 10.99
C ILE A 90 -4.63 1.04 11.75
N GLY A 91 -5.49 2.02 11.46
CA GLY A 91 -5.49 3.31 12.13
C GLY A 91 -5.76 3.18 13.64
N LEU A 92 -6.82 2.47 14.02
CA LEU A 92 -7.18 2.22 15.42
C LEU A 92 -6.12 1.39 16.15
N LEU A 93 -5.58 0.35 15.51
CA LEU A 93 -4.50 -0.47 16.04
C LEU A 93 -3.26 0.40 16.33
N SER A 94 -2.89 1.28 15.39
CA SER A 94 -1.77 2.20 15.54
C SER A 94 -1.99 3.17 16.70
N LEU A 95 -3.17 3.80 16.79
CA LEU A 95 -3.53 4.69 17.90
C LEU A 95 -3.47 3.98 19.25
N TRP A 96 -3.99 2.75 19.32
CA TRP A 96 -3.97 1.94 20.54
C TRP A 96 -2.55 1.58 20.96
N ARG A 97 -1.71 1.15 20.02
CA ARG A 97 -0.28 0.86 20.27
C ARG A 97 0.45 2.10 20.78
N PHE A 98 0.26 3.26 20.15
CA PHE A 98 0.95 4.49 20.57
C PHE A 98 0.50 4.96 21.95
N ARG A 99 -0.78 4.76 22.32
CA ARG A 99 -1.29 5.05 23.67
C ARG A 99 -0.75 4.09 24.73
N ARG A 100 -0.63 2.78 24.41
CA ARG A 100 -0.07 1.79 25.35
C ARG A 100 1.45 1.90 25.51
N GLN A 101 2.17 2.32 24.49
CA GLN A 101 3.62 2.57 24.52
C GLN A 101 3.99 3.88 25.22
N ASN A 102 3.26 4.22 26.31
CA ASN A 102 3.44 5.37 27.17
C ASN A 102 4.91 5.85 27.15
N LEU A 103 5.14 7.02 26.56
CA LEU A 103 6.44 7.56 26.08
C LEU A 103 7.55 7.54 27.14
N GLN A 104 8.14 6.39 27.43
CA GLN A 104 9.35 6.30 28.22
C GLN A 104 10.54 6.51 27.28
N LEU A 105 10.94 7.78 27.16
CA LEU A 105 12.13 8.21 26.45
C LEU A 105 13.37 7.75 27.22
N HIS A 106 13.75 6.50 27.07
CA HIS A 106 15.02 5.99 27.62
C HIS A 106 16.14 6.34 26.63
N GLN A 107 16.87 7.39 26.97
CA GLN A 107 18.10 7.79 26.30
C GLN A 107 19.26 7.14 27.05
N HIS A 108 19.86 6.09 26.47
CA HIS A 108 21.07 5.49 27.00
C HIS A 108 22.29 5.96 26.21
N GLN A 109 23.36 6.24 26.94
CA GLN A 109 24.66 6.66 26.44
C GLN A 109 25.66 5.55 26.75
N HIS A 110 26.22 4.91 25.71
CA HIS A 110 27.34 3.99 25.86
C HIS A 110 28.60 4.69 25.35
N GLY A 111 29.35 5.32 26.26
CA GLY A 111 30.55 6.10 25.93
C GLY A 111 30.23 7.26 24.97
N ASP A 112 30.97 7.38 23.86
CA ASP A 112 30.82 8.44 22.85
C ASP A 112 29.75 8.17 21.77
N VAL A 113 28.99 7.07 21.86
CA VAL A 113 28.00 6.70 20.85
C VAL A 113 26.59 6.65 21.46
N VAL A 114 25.77 7.63 21.11
CA VAL A 114 24.33 7.65 21.44
C VAL A 114 23.57 6.89 20.36
N HIS A 115 22.95 5.77 20.72
CA HIS A 115 22.03 5.05 19.86
C HIS A 115 20.72 4.71 20.59
N THR A 116 19.62 4.64 19.84
CA THR A 116 18.27 4.37 20.38
C THR A 116 17.76 3.05 19.81
N HIS A 117 17.61 2.03 20.65
CA HIS A 117 16.96 0.77 20.30
C HIS A 117 15.75 0.53 21.21
N TRP A 118 14.76 -0.21 20.71
CA TRP A 118 13.56 -0.60 21.44
C TRP A 118 13.86 -1.92 22.18
N HIS A 119 13.79 -1.92 23.52
CA HIS A 119 13.69 -3.15 24.30
C HIS A 119 12.20 -3.43 24.57
N GLU A 120 11.71 -4.54 24.01
CA GLU A 120 10.42 -5.12 24.34
C GLU A 120 10.71 -6.17 25.43
N GLU A 121 10.50 -5.82 26.71
CA GLU A 121 10.50 -6.80 27.80
C GLU A 121 9.28 -7.72 27.61
N ASN A 122 9.44 -8.74 26.79
CA ASN A 122 8.76 -10.04 26.83
C ASN A 122 9.21 -10.86 25.62
N HIS A 123 10.25 -11.67 25.79
CA HIS A 123 10.58 -12.75 24.88
C HIS A 123 9.49 -13.82 24.96
N THR A 124 8.37 -13.60 24.27
CA THR A 124 7.64 -14.69 23.65
C THR A 124 8.05 -14.69 22.19
N THR A 125 8.59 -15.82 21.74
CA THR A 125 8.92 -16.13 20.36
C THR A 125 7.64 -16.25 19.53
N GLU A 126 6.85 -15.17 19.44
CA GLU A 126 5.75 -15.06 18.50
C GLU A 126 6.31 -14.77 17.11
N LYS A 127 6.57 -15.86 16.38
CA LYS A 127 6.70 -15.98 14.92
C LYS A 127 6.69 -14.67 14.13
N ASP A 128 7.89 -14.19 13.79
CA ASP A 128 8.14 -13.13 12.80
C ASP A 128 7.54 -13.43 11.39
N THR A 129 7.07 -14.66 11.16
CA THR A 129 6.44 -15.09 9.90
C THR A 129 5.05 -14.50 9.66
N GLU A 130 4.26 -14.21 10.69
CA GLU A 130 2.88 -13.69 10.50
C GLU A 130 2.85 -12.27 9.90
N LYS A 131 3.84 -11.43 10.22
CA LYS A 131 3.90 -10.05 9.72
C LYS A 131 4.56 -9.92 8.34
N ALA A 132 5.21 -10.98 7.84
CA ALA A 132 5.88 -10.97 6.55
C ALA A 132 4.92 -10.85 5.36
N HIS A 133 3.69 -11.38 5.51
CA HIS A 133 2.69 -11.44 4.44
C HIS A 133 1.71 -10.26 4.44
N ALA A 134 1.64 -9.49 5.53
CA ALA A 134 0.72 -8.35 5.63
C ALA A 134 0.80 -7.35 4.46
N PRO A 135 1.99 -6.92 3.97
CA PRO A 135 2.06 -5.99 2.84
C PRO A 135 1.47 -6.61 1.57
N LEU A 136 1.78 -7.88 1.30
CA LEU A 136 1.29 -8.63 0.15
C LEU A 136 -0.24 -8.77 0.20
N MET A 137 -0.80 -9.15 1.35
CA MET A 137 -2.24 -9.32 1.53
C MET A 137 -3.00 -8.00 1.38
N VAL A 138 -2.48 -6.91 1.96
CA VAL A 138 -3.04 -5.57 1.77
C VAL A 138 -2.95 -5.14 0.31
N GLY A 139 -1.86 -5.51 -0.38
CA GLY A 139 -1.72 -5.32 -1.82
C GLY A 139 -2.78 -6.06 -2.63
N VAL A 140 -3.02 -7.34 -2.31
CA VAL A 140 -4.09 -8.15 -2.94
C VAL A 140 -5.46 -7.54 -2.70
N LEU A 141 -5.76 -7.07 -1.49
CA LEU A 141 -7.05 -6.42 -1.20
C LEU A 141 -7.24 -5.14 -2.03
N HIS A 142 -6.23 -4.29 -2.11
CA HIS A 142 -6.28 -3.10 -2.95
C HIS A 142 -6.31 -3.43 -4.45
N GLY A 143 -5.61 -4.45 -4.93
CA GLY A 143 -5.71 -4.83 -6.34
C GLY A 143 -7.11 -5.32 -6.74
N LEU A 144 -7.91 -5.80 -5.79
CA LEU A 144 -9.33 -6.11 -6.00
C LEU A 144 -10.24 -4.88 -5.87
N ALA A 145 -9.81 -3.86 -5.12
CA ALA A 145 -10.60 -2.71 -4.69
C ALA A 145 -10.05 -1.40 -5.27
N GLY A 146 -10.81 -0.68 -6.09
CA GLY A 146 -10.37 0.61 -6.64
C GLY A 146 -9.59 0.51 -7.96
N SER A 147 -9.07 -0.66 -8.34
CA SER A 147 -8.53 -0.89 -9.70
C SER A 147 -9.59 -1.22 -10.77
N ALA A 148 -10.89 -1.12 -10.43
CA ALA A 148 -11.99 -1.35 -11.37
C ALA A 148 -11.87 -0.54 -12.68
N PRO A 149 -11.44 0.75 -12.66
CA PRO A 149 -11.21 1.51 -13.90
C PRO A 149 -10.11 0.92 -14.77
N ALA A 150 -9.03 0.39 -14.17
CA ALA A 150 -7.93 -0.23 -14.90
C ALA A 150 -8.36 -1.55 -15.55
N LEU A 151 -9.16 -2.36 -14.85
CA LEU A 151 -9.71 -3.61 -15.38
C LEU A 151 -10.77 -3.37 -16.47
N ALA A 152 -11.59 -2.32 -16.33
CA ALA A 152 -12.63 -1.95 -17.30
C ALA A 152 -12.05 -1.49 -18.66
N LEU A 153 -10.82 -0.99 -18.67
CA LEU A 153 -10.15 -0.56 -19.91
C LEU A 153 -9.60 -1.72 -20.74
N ILE A 154 -9.43 -2.92 -20.16
CA ILE A 154 -8.80 -4.06 -20.84
C ILE A 154 -9.52 -4.42 -22.16
N PRO A 155 -10.85 -4.61 -22.22
CA PRO A 155 -11.50 -5.02 -23.47
C PRO A 155 -11.40 -3.96 -24.57
N ALA A 156 -11.50 -2.68 -24.18
CA ALA A 156 -11.36 -1.54 -25.09
C ALA A 156 -9.94 -1.42 -25.66
N VAL A 157 -8.94 -1.76 -24.85
CA VAL A 157 -7.52 -1.68 -25.21
C VAL A 157 -7.07 -2.94 -25.98
N ALA A 158 -7.49 -4.11 -25.55
CA ALA A 158 -6.99 -5.36 -26.11
C ALA A 158 -7.62 -5.69 -27.46
N GLN A 159 -8.83 -5.22 -27.78
CA GLN A 159 -9.54 -5.56 -29.03
C GLN A 159 -9.60 -7.07 -29.33
N GLY A 160 -9.56 -7.91 -28.28
CA GLY A 160 -9.49 -9.38 -28.40
C GLY A 160 -8.07 -9.99 -28.36
N ASP A 161 -7.01 -9.19 -28.29
CA ASP A 161 -5.63 -9.65 -28.15
C ASP A 161 -5.24 -9.86 -26.67
N LEU A 162 -5.20 -11.13 -26.27
CA LEU A 162 -4.84 -11.57 -24.92
C LEU A 162 -3.39 -11.21 -24.54
N VAL A 163 -2.47 -11.18 -25.51
CA VAL A 163 -1.07 -10.82 -25.26
C VAL A 163 -0.95 -9.34 -24.97
N LEU A 164 -1.68 -8.49 -25.71
CA LEU A 164 -1.71 -7.06 -25.48
C LEU A 164 -2.36 -6.72 -24.12
N ALA A 165 -3.43 -7.42 -23.74
CA ALA A 165 -4.05 -7.31 -22.42
C ALA A 165 -3.06 -7.62 -21.28
N ALA A 166 -2.36 -8.76 -21.39
CA ALA A 166 -1.35 -9.17 -20.41
C ALA A 166 -0.19 -8.17 -20.33
N ALA A 167 0.33 -7.73 -21.48
CA ALA A 167 1.40 -6.75 -21.55
C ALA A 167 0.99 -5.40 -20.92
N TYR A 168 -0.24 -4.95 -21.19
CA TYR A 168 -0.80 -3.75 -20.58
C TYR A 168 -0.85 -3.86 -19.06
N LEU A 169 -1.39 -4.95 -18.51
CA LEU A 169 -1.47 -5.17 -17.07
C LEU A 169 -0.10 -5.31 -16.39
N LEU A 170 0.85 -5.95 -17.06
CA LEU A 170 2.23 -6.05 -16.57
C LEU A 170 2.88 -4.67 -16.48
N VAL A 171 2.75 -3.85 -17.52
CA VAL A 171 3.35 -2.52 -17.56
C VAL A 171 2.63 -1.55 -16.61
N PHE A 172 1.31 -1.65 -16.48
CA PHE A 172 0.54 -0.95 -15.45
C PHE A 172 1.05 -1.30 -14.05
N SER A 173 1.20 -2.59 -13.75
CA SER A 173 1.69 -3.07 -12.46
C SER A 173 3.14 -2.64 -12.19
N LEU A 174 3.97 -2.56 -13.23
CA LEU A 174 5.33 -2.01 -13.13
C LEU A 174 5.31 -0.52 -12.80
N GLY A 175 4.39 0.25 -13.39
CA GLY A 175 4.14 1.64 -13.04
C GLY A 175 3.74 1.78 -11.57
N VAL A 176 2.80 0.94 -11.11
CA VAL A 176 2.37 0.93 -9.70
C VAL A 176 3.55 0.66 -8.75
N MET A 177 4.33 -0.38 -9.04
CA MET A 177 5.50 -0.75 -8.25
C MET A 177 6.54 0.37 -8.19
N LEU A 178 6.86 0.99 -9.33
CA LEU A 178 7.86 2.06 -9.40
C LEU A 178 7.41 3.30 -8.61
N SER A 179 6.16 3.72 -8.80
CA SER A 179 5.56 4.85 -8.08
C SER A 179 5.56 4.60 -6.56
N MET A 180 5.13 3.41 -6.13
CA MET A 180 5.06 3.09 -4.70
C MET A 180 6.43 2.88 -4.05
N CYS A 181 7.43 2.43 -4.81
CA CYS A 181 8.82 2.39 -4.36
C CYS A 181 9.39 3.80 -4.17
N PHE A 182 9.11 4.71 -5.12
CA PHE A 182 9.54 6.09 -5.02
C PHE A 182 8.89 6.80 -3.82
N PHE A 183 7.57 6.65 -3.67
CA PHE A 183 6.82 7.15 -2.53
C PHE A 183 7.37 6.56 -1.21
N GLY A 184 7.53 5.24 -1.13
CA GLY A 184 8.04 4.56 0.05
C GLY A 184 9.46 4.98 0.43
N ALA A 185 10.35 5.19 -0.55
CA ALA A 185 11.69 5.70 -0.31
C ALA A 185 11.66 7.14 0.26
N GLY A 186 10.84 8.01 -0.31
CA GLY A 186 10.63 9.38 0.17
C GLY A 186 10.06 9.42 1.59
N LEU A 187 9.03 8.63 1.85
CA LEU A 187 8.41 8.49 3.17
C LEU A 187 9.42 7.96 4.19
N GLY A 188 10.12 6.87 3.88
CA GLY A 188 11.10 6.26 4.77
C GLY A 188 12.27 7.20 5.09
N PHE A 189 12.72 7.98 4.11
CA PHE A 189 13.72 9.03 4.31
C PHE A 189 13.21 10.13 5.24
N LEU A 190 12.00 10.66 4.99
CA LEU A 190 11.39 11.71 5.79
C LEU A 190 11.16 11.26 7.24
N GLN A 191 10.56 10.09 7.44
CA GLN A 191 10.30 9.53 8.75
C GLN A 191 11.59 9.30 9.54
N ARG A 192 12.65 8.76 8.89
CA ARG A 192 13.96 8.56 9.53
C ARG A 192 14.59 9.90 9.96
N ARG A 193 14.45 10.94 9.14
CA ARG A 193 14.98 12.28 9.45
C ARG A 193 14.23 12.94 10.60
N LEU A 194 12.90 12.86 10.59
CA LEU A 194 12.04 13.35 11.67
C LEU A 194 12.32 12.62 12.98
N GLN A 195 12.47 11.30 12.95
CA GLN A 195 12.78 10.52 14.14
C GLN A 195 14.14 10.90 14.76
N LYS A 196 15.17 11.12 13.93
CA LYS A 196 16.51 11.47 14.41
C LYS A 196 16.61 12.90 14.94
N ASN A 197 16.01 13.86 14.24
CA ASN A 197 16.24 15.29 14.50
C ASN A 197 15.09 15.95 15.27
N TYR A 198 13.86 15.43 15.19
CA TYR A 198 12.65 16.09 15.68
C TYR A 198 11.63 15.09 16.27
N VAL A 199 12.01 14.39 17.34
CA VAL A 199 11.21 13.32 17.97
C VAL A 199 9.78 13.75 18.33
N ARG A 200 9.58 15.00 18.79
CA ARG A 200 8.23 15.52 19.09
C ARG A 200 7.35 15.62 17.84
N LEU A 201 7.89 16.18 16.75
CA LEU A 201 7.18 16.26 15.46
C LEU A 201 6.94 14.88 14.87
N PHE A 202 7.90 13.96 15.02
CA PHE A 202 7.72 12.57 14.62
C PHE A 202 6.53 11.92 15.33
N ASN A 203 6.41 12.09 16.66
CA ASN A 203 5.29 11.54 17.42
C ASN A 203 3.94 12.15 17.00
N VAL A 204 3.87 13.48 16.82
CA VAL A 204 2.64 14.14 16.32
C VAL A 204 2.28 13.60 14.94
N ASN A 205 3.24 13.51 14.02
CA ASN A 205 3.02 12.96 12.69
C ASN A 205 2.48 11.52 12.74
N ARG A 206 2.96 10.68 13.66
CA ARG A 206 2.44 9.32 13.82
C ARG A 206 0.97 9.29 14.20
N TYR A 207 0.54 10.13 15.13
CA TYR A 207 -0.86 10.24 15.54
C TYR A 207 -1.73 10.83 14.43
N LEU A 208 -1.21 11.78 13.64
CA LEU A 208 -1.92 12.33 12.49
C LEU A 208 -2.13 11.27 11.41
N ILE A 209 -1.09 10.53 11.02
CA ILE A 209 -1.18 9.44 10.04
C ILE A 209 -2.23 8.41 10.47
N ALA A 210 -2.20 7.99 11.74
CA ALA A 210 -3.14 6.99 12.25
C ALA A 210 -4.58 7.53 12.28
N SER A 211 -4.78 8.78 12.68
CA SER A 211 -6.10 9.45 12.66
C SER A 211 -6.62 9.59 11.23
N PHE A 212 -5.78 10.03 10.29
CA PHE A 212 -6.15 10.13 8.88
C PHE A 212 -6.50 8.76 8.29
N SER A 213 -5.80 7.68 8.67
CA SER A 213 -6.14 6.32 8.22
C SER A 213 -7.57 5.95 8.62
N VAL A 214 -7.99 6.28 9.86
CA VAL A 214 -9.36 6.04 10.31
C VAL A 214 -10.37 6.90 9.53
N LEU A 215 -10.06 8.19 9.31
CA LEU A 215 -10.94 9.10 8.59
C LEU A 215 -11.13 8.69 7.12
N PHE A 216 -10.04 8.40 6.41
CA PHE A 216 -10.09 7.94 5.02
C PHE A 216 -10.77 6.58 4.91
N GLY A 217 -10.54 5.66 5.85
CA GLY A 217 -11.25 4.39 5.87
C GLY A 217 -12.76 4.56 6.09
N GLY A 218 -13.17 5.49 6.96
CA GLY A 218 -14.57 5.87 7.15
C GLY A 218 -15.18 6.46 5.87
N TYR A 219 -14.48 7.37 5.21
CA TYR A 219 -14.90 7.92 3.92
C TYR A 219 -15.08 6.82 2.86
N TRP A 220 -14.14 5.87 2.76
CA TRP A 220 -14.24 4.76 1.81
C TRP A 220 -15.46 3.87 2.07
N LEU A 221 -15.77 3.58 3.34
CA LEU A 221 -16.98 2.83 3.70
C LEU A 221 -18.25 3.56 3.26
N THR A 222 -18.30 4.89 3.36
CA THR A 222 -19.48 5.65 2.92
C THR A 222 -19.67 5.68 1.41
N GLN A 223 -18.61 5.46 0.63
CA GLN A 223 -18.70 5.35 -0.83
C GLN A 223 -19.13 3.94 -1.27
N ALA A 224 -18.78 2.92 -0.49
CA ALA A 224 -19.05 1.53 -0.81
C ALA A 224 -20.47 1.05 -0.44
N LEU A 225 -21.11 1.69 0.55
CA LEU A 225 -22.48 1.41 1.02
C LEU A 225 -23.52 2.13 0.15
#